data_AF-A0A957N6Z2-F1
#
_entry.id   AF-A0A957N6Z2-F1
#
_cell.length_a   1.000
_cell.length_b   1.000
_cell.length_c   1.000
_cell.angle_alpha   90.00
_cell.angle_beta   90.00
_cell.angle_gamma   90.00
#
_symmetry.space_group_name_H-M   'P 1'
#
loop_
_entity.id
_entity.type
_entity.pdbx_description
1 polymer ?
#
loop_
_entity_poly.entity_id
_entity_poly.type
_entity_poly.pdbx_seq_one_letter_code
_entity_poly.pdbx_strand_id
1 'polypeptide(L)'
;MSVASHPSPALAATWFQALSLAERAAVTDTSSALDRDAEDAAGYWARWRDQPPFDDDDMLAQRLAHLGLDLPRFRALLNTPAAALQTQHTDLPPWLADLLTAYADPITPLPEPGDDEYGFLEVARPLIDRACAELDVCVDELVTLYPELPFDPATIDALLLENLLGPLLMRLGRTMVLELNVARLLDQLDGDTAEARFHSFIARLQDPTVAQAILADYPVLARQLALCIDQWRAVSDEFLRRLCADWPDLCRLFSPAAEPGPLVELVGGAGDTHRGGRAVMIAEFASGLRVVYKPKSLAVDRHFQELLVWLNAHGCEPPLQPLTVLDRHAYGWVEFVAHRGCRTRRQVTRYYRRLGAYLALLYAINASDFHLENLIAAGEQPILIDLETLFNPEFERFDAADAGAKAAQRMLDSVLVVGMLPQRLWSDDAYGGIDISGLGGEEGQLSPDRLPMPDAVGTDEMRYVRARTPLAAEANRPMLGDVV
;
A
#
# COMPACT_ATOMS: atom_id res chain seq x y z
N MET A 1 -0.36 35.87 19.29
CA MET A 1 -1.46 35.21 20.03
C MET A 1 -2.25 34.42 19.01
N SER A 2 -1.90 33.14 18.84
CA SER A 2 -2.61 32.24 17.94
C SER A 2 -3.92 31.86 18.63
N VAL A 3 -5.05 32.21 18.01
CA VAL A 3 -6.36 31.79 18.47
C VAL A 3 -6.54 30.37 17.94
N ALA A 4 -6.62 29.39 18.83
CA ALA A 4 -6.98 28.01 18.45
C ALA A 4 -8.28 28.06 17.63
N SER A 5 -8.18 27.74 16.34
CA SER A 5 -9.31 27.74 15.42
C SER A 5 -10.07 26.43 15.62
N HIS A 6 -10.90 26.37 16.66
CA HIS A 6 -11.87 25.30 16.77
C HIS A 6 -12.76 25.32 15.52
N PRO A 7 -12.95 24.18 14.82
CA PRO A 7 -13.81 24.13 13.64
C PRO A 7 -15.21 24.61 14.02
N SER A 8 -15.87 25.34 13.10
CA SER A 8 -17.26 25.73 13.34
C SER A 8 -18.13 24.48 13.59
N PRO A 9 -19.19 24.55 14.41
CA PRO A 9 -20.05 23.40 14.67
C PRO A 9 -20.62 22.75 13.39
N ALA A 10 -20.83 23.54 12.33
CA ALA A 10 -21.25 23.06 11.03
C ALA A 10 -20.16 22.24 10.31
N LEU A 11 -18.89 22.66 10.42
CA LEU A 11 -17.74 21.93 9.88
C LEU A 11 -17.50 20.61 10.63
N ALA A 12 -17.66 20.60 11.95
CA ALA A 12 -17.55 19.37 12.75
C ALA A 12 -18.64 18.34 12.39
N ALA A 13 -19.84 18.79 12.00
CA ALA A 13 -20.93 17.90 11.59
C ALA A 13 -20.66 17.20 10.24
N THR A 14 -19.94 17.83 9.30
CA THR A 14 -19.67 17.21 7.99
C THR A 14 -18.75 16.00 8.09
N TRP A 15 -17.90 15.95 9.13
CA TRP A 15 -16.93 14.87 9.31
C TRP A 15 -17.62 13.53 9.63
N PHE A 16 -18.82 13.56 10.23
CA PHE A 16 -19.65 12.38 10.44
C PHE A 16 -20.17 11.74 9.14
N GLN A 17 -20.09 12.44 8.00
CA GLN A 17 -20.37 11.84 6.70
C GLN A 17 -19.33 10.79 6.30
N ALA A 18 -18.13 10.82 6.89
CA ALA A 18 -17.10 9.81 6.65
C ALA A 18 -17.38 8.48 7.36
N LEU A 19 -18.39 8.39 8.23
CA LEU A 19 -18.79 7.14 8.86
C LEU A 19 -19.20 6.11 7.80
N SER A 20 -18.66 4.91 7.94
CA SER A 20 -19.01 3.75 7.14
C SER A 20 -20.45 3.34 7.40
N LEU A 21 -21.02 2.55 6.49
CA LEU A 21 -22.37 2.05 6.67
C LEU A 21 -22.53 1.24 7.98
N ALA A 22 -21.50 0.46 8.36
CA ALA A 22 -21.50 -0.31 9.60
C ALA A 22 -21.49 0.58 10.85
N GLU A 23 -20.65 1.63 10.88
CA GLU A 23 -20.62 2.59 11.99
C GLU A 23 -21.94 3.36 12.11
N ARG A 24 -22.51 3.80 10.99
CA ARG A 24 -23.83 4.44 10.99
C ARG A 24 -24.91 3.48 11.51
N ALA A 25 -24.88 2.22 11.09
CA ALA A 25 -25.82 1.20 11.53
C ALA A 25 -25.74 0.93 13.04
N ALA A 26 -24.55 0.96 13.62
CA ALA A 26 -24.33 0.70 15.05
C ALA A 26 -24.95 1.78 15.95
N VAL A 27 -25.05 3.01 15.45
CA VAL A 27 -25.39 4.19 16.27
C VAL A 27 -26.75 4.79 15.94
N THR A 28 -27.23 4.61 14.70
CA THR A 28 -28.52 5.20 14.29
C THR A 28 -29.69 4.42 14.88
N ASP A 29 -30.44 5.07 15.77
CA ASP A 29 -31.78 4.61 16.17
C ASP A 29 -32.79 4.99 15.07
N THR A 30 -33.07 4.04 14.18
CA THR A 30 -34.01 4.21 13.07
C THR A 30 -35.47 4.29 13.51
N SER A 31 -35.78 4.18 14.81
CA SER A 31 -37.12 4.37 15.35
C SER A 31 -37.53 5.85 15.43
N SER A 32 -36.55 6.77 15.42
CA SER A 32 -36.79 8.22 15.31
C SER A 32 -36.71 8.64 13.85
N ALA A 33 -37.86 8.94 13.24
CA ALA A 33 -37.93 9.44 11.87
C ALA A 33 -37.28 10.83 11.79
N LEU A 34 -36.04 10.88 11.30
CA LEU A 34 -35.36 12.12 10.93
C LEU A 34 -35.34 12.17 9.41
N ASP A 35 -36.42 12.70 8.84
CA ASP A 35 -36.60 12.79 7.39
C ASP A 35 -35.72 13.91 6.81
N ARG A 36 -34.83 13.54 5.88
CA ARG A 36 -34.49 14.42 4.75
C ARG A 36 -35.72 14.53 3.85
N ASP A 37 -35.78 15.59 3.03
CA ASP A 37 -36.84 15.74 2.03
C ASP A 37 -36.98 14.45 1.19
N ALA A 38 -38.23 13.98 1.03
CA ALA A 38 -38.54 12.69 0.41
C ALA A 38 -38.07 12.59 -1.05
N GLU A 39 -37.94 13.73 -1.75
CA GLU A 39 -37.37 13.80 -3.11
C GLU A 39 -35.87 13.48 -3.12
N ASP A 40 -35.10 13.95 -2.14
CA ASP A 40 -33.68 13.65 -2.02
C ASP A 40 -33.46 12.17 -1.73
N ALA A 41 -34.25 11.59 -0.83
CA ALA A 41 -34.18 10.17 -0.46
C ALA A 41 -34.36 9.23 -1.67
N ALA A 42 -35.34 9.53 -2.53
CA ALA A 42 -35.59 8.76 -3.76
C ALA A 42 -34.42 8.88 -4.75
N GLY A 43 -33.83 10.06 -4.89
CA GLY A 43 -32.66 10.31 -5.75
C GLY A 43 -31.39 9.58 -5.28
N TYR A 44 -31.14 9.52 -3.96
CA TYR A 44 -30.02 8.73 -3.42
C TYR A 44 -30.20 7.24 -3.68
N TRP A 45 -31.39 6.69 -3.42
CA TRP A 45 -31.68 5.28 -3.69
C TRP A 45 -31.50 4.92 -5.17
N ALA A 46 -31.98 5.77 -6.08
CA ALA A 46 -31.80 5.57 -7.52
C ALA A 46 -30.32 5.51 -7.92
N ARG A 47 -29.47 6.41 -7.38
CA ARG A 47 -28.02 6.40 -7.64
C ARG A 47 -27.30 5.15 -7.13
N TRP A 48 -27.77 4.57 -6.04
CA TRP A 48 -27.25 3.27 -5.58
C TRP A 48 -27.65 2.14 -6.52
N ARG A 49 -28.90 2.14 -6.99
CA ARG A 49 -29.43 1.12 -7.91
C ARG A 49 -28.86 1.19 -9.32
N ASP A 50 -28.26 2.32 -9.71
CA ASP A 50 -27.59 2.49 -11.01
C ASP A 50 -26.15 1.93 -11.03
N GLN A 51 -25.62 1.48 -9.88
CA GLN A 51 -24.25 0.99 -9.75
C GLN A 51 -24.21 -0.53 -9.62
N PRO A 52 -23.58 -1.27 -10.56
CA PRO A 52 -23.33 -2.69 -10.37
C PRO A 52 -22.38 -2.97 -9.19
N PRO A 53 -22.58 -4.06 -8.43
CA PRO A 53 -23.64 -5.06 -8.53
C PRO A 53 -24.89 -4.74 -7.68
N PHE A 54 -25.10 -3.49 -7.28
CA PHE A 54 -26.24 -3.11 -6.43
C PHE A 54 -27.56 -2.96 -7.21
N ASP A 55 -27.51 -3.07 -8.54
CA ASP A 55 -28.66 -3.20 -9.44
C ASP A 55 -29.30 -4.60 -9.37
N ASP A 56 -28.55 -5.62 -8.92
CA ASP A 56 -29.03 -6.97 -8.63
C ASP A 56 -29.56 -7.09 -7.19
N ASP A 57 -30.80 -7.55 -7.04
CA ASP A 57 -31.47 -7.64 -5.74
C ASP A 57 -30.87 -8.72 -4.83
N ASP A 58 -30.43 -9.85 -5.38
CA ASP A 58 -29.88 -10.96 -4.62
C ASP A 58 -28.47 -10.61 -4.11
N MET A 59 -27.64 -10.00 -4.97
CA MET A 59 -26.31 -9.54 -4.57
C MET A 59 -26.39 -8.42 -3.53
N LEU A 60 -27.31 -7.47 -3.70
CA LEU A 60 -27.55 -6.42 -2.71
C LEU A 60 -28.02 -7.01 -1.38
N ALA A 61 -29.00 -7.93 -1.40
CA ALA A 61 -29.51 -8.57 -0.19
C ALA A 61 -28.41 -9.35 0.55
N GLN A 62 -27.58 -10.11 -0.16
CA GLN A 62 -26.43 -10.83 0.41
C GLN A 62 -25.43 -9.85 1.06
N ARG A 63 -25.13 -8.73 0.38
CA ARG A 63 -24.22 -7.72 0.92
C ARG A 63 -24.76 -7.07 2.19
N LEU A 64 -26.05 -6.70 2.21
CA LEU A 64 -26.68 -6.12 3.38
C LEU A 64 -26.74 -7.12 4.54
N ALA A 65 -27.05 -8.38 4.26
CA ALA A 65 -27.07 -9.44 5.27
C ALA A 65 -25.69 -9.64 5.93
N HIS A 66 -24.59 -9.56 5.18
CA HIS A 66 -23.23 -9.61 5.73
C HIS A 66 -22.93 -8.46 6.70
N LEU A 67 -23.60 -7.33 6.53
CA LEU A 67 -23.51 -6.17 7.43
C LEU A 67 -24.55 -6.20 8.56
N GLY A 68 -25.36 -7.26 8.65
CA GLY A 68 -26.47 -7.35 9.62
C GLY A 68 -27.60 -6.35 9.35
N LEU A 69 -27.77 -5.93 8.09
CA LEU A 69 -28.74 -4.95 7.65
C LEU A 69 -29.85 -5.59 6.81
N ASP A 70 -31.07 -5.09 6.97
CA ASP A 70 -32.15 -5.29 6.01
C ASP A 70 -32.32 -4.06 5.11
N LEU A 71 -33.09 -4.23 4.03
CA LEU A 71 -33.32 -3.16 3.07
C LEU A 71 -34.01 -1.92 3.67
N PRO A 72 -35.05 -2.03 4.53
CA PRO A 72 -35.63 -0.87 5.21
C PRO A 72 -34.62 -0.09 6.04
N ARG A 73 -33.81 -0.77 6.85
CA ARG A 73 -32.78 -0.13 7.68
C ARG A 73 -31.69 0.52 6.83
N PHE A 74 -31.27 -0.13 5.74
CA PHE A 74 -30.33 0.47 4.80
C PHE A 74 -30.87 1.77 4.21
N ARG A 75 -32.13 1.80 3.76
CA ARG A 75 -32.76 3.02 3.24
C ARG A 75 -32.86 4.12 4.29
N ALA A 76 -33.19 3.78 5.54
CA ALA A 76 -33.19 4.74 6.64
C ALA A 76 -31.81 5.37 6.84
N LEU A 77 -30.74 4.56 6.84
CA LEU A 77 -29.36 5.03 7.00
C LEU A 77 -28.87 5.93 5.86
N LEU A 78 -29.32 5.69 4.63
CA LEU A 78 -29.03 6.57 3.49
C LEU A 78 -29.62 7.98 3.69
N ASN A 79 -30.75 8.06 4.40
CA ASN A 79 -31.49 9.30 4.62
C ASN A 79 -31.06 10.04 5.88
N THR A 80 -30.30 9.44 6.81
CA THR A 80 -29.89 10.11 8.06
C THR A 80 -28.97 11.32 7.78
N PRO A 81 -29.34 12.56 8.15
CA PRO A 81 -28.47 13.74 7.99
C PRO A 81 -27.17 13.66 8.81
N ALA A 82 -26.13 14.38 8.37
CA ALA A 82 -24.84 14.40 9.08
C ALA A 82 -24.94 14.94 10.51
N ALA A 83 -25.74 15.99 10.73
CA ALA A 83 -26.01 16.53 12.07
C ALA A 83 -26.72 15.51 12.98
N ALA A 84 -27.62 14.68 12.42
CA ALA A 84 -28.27 13.61 13.18
C ALA A 84 -27.24 12.55 13.58
N LEU A 85 -26.38 12.13 12.65
CA LEU A 85 -25.27 11.21 12.95
C LEU A 85 -24.39 11.75 14.08
N GLN A 86 -24.02 13.03 14.05
CA GLN A 86 -23.24 13.67 15.11
C GLN A 86 -23.95 13.59 16.47
N THR A 87 -25.24 13.95 16.54
CA THR A 87 -25.99 13.95 17.82
C THR A 87 -26.22 12.56 18.40
N GLN A 88 -26.33 11.55 17.54
CA GLN A 88 -26.56 10.16 17.96
C GLN A 88 -25.26 9.47 18.38
N HIS A 89 -24.11 10.00 17.97
CA HIS A 89 -22.80 9.44 18.26
C HIS A 89 -22.22 10.05 19.55
N THR A 90 -22.34 9.33 20.67
CA THR A 90 -21.85 9.78 21.98
C THR A 90 -20.33 9.76 22.13
N ASP A 91 -19.64 8.80 21.50
CA ASP A 91 -18.18 8.64 21.60
C ASP A 91 -17.51 8.92 20.25
N LEU A 92 -16.57 9.85 20.15
CA LEU A 92 -15.91 10.13 18.86
C LEU A 92 -15.06 8.92 18.42
N PRO A 93 -15.16 8.48 17.15
CA PRO A 93 -14.22 7.52 16.60
C PRO A 93 -12.77 8.03 16.76
N PRO A 94 -11.77 7.15 17.02
CA PRO A 94 -10.39 7.58 17.25
C PRO A 94 -9.84 8.50 16.15
N TRP A 95 -9.98 8.07 14.87
CA TRP A 95 -9.54 8.87 13.72
C TRP A 95 -10.14 10.29 13.69
N LEU A 96 -11.37 10.46 14.20
CA LEU A 96 -12.07 11.73 14.23
C LEU A 96 -11.58 12.60 15.38
N ALA A 97 -11.31 12.00 16.54
CA ALA A 97 -10.69 12.68 17.67
C ALA A 97 -9.28 13.15 17.32
N ASP A 98 -8.49 12.33 16.64
CA ASP A 98 -7.13 12.67 16.20
C ASP A 98 -7.16 13.83 15.21
N LEU A 99 -8.07 13.76 14.23
CA LEU A 99 -8.28 14.82 13.25
C LEU A 99 -8.69 16.14 13.91
N LEU A 100 -9.62 16.13 14.87
CA LEU A 100 -10.03 17.34 15.57
C LEU A 100 -8.91 17.92 16.44
N THR A 101 -8.11 17.06 17.05
CA THR A 101 -7.01 17.47 17.93
C THR A 101 -5.85 18.06 17.13
N ALA A 102 -5.41 17.39 16.06
CA ALA A 102 -4.30 17.84 15.22
C ALA A 102 -4.52 19.25 14.66
N TYR A 103 -5.76 19.59 14.34
CA TYR A 103 -6.14 20.89 13.80
C TYR A 103 -6.49 21.94 14.85
N ALA A 104 -6.44 21.61 16.15
CA ALA A 104 -6.60 22.55 17.25
C ALA A 104 -5.26 23.19 17.68
N ASP A 105 -4.14 22.51 17.43
CA ASP A 105 -2.81 22.96 17.81
C ASP A 105 -2.21 23.96 16.78
N PRO A 106 -1.36 24.92 17.22
CA PRO A 106 -0.68 25.82 16.29
C PRO A 106 0.28 25.05 15.38
N ILE A 107 0.15 25.23 14.07
CA ILE A 107 1.10 24.68 13.09
C ILE A 107 2.45 25.37 13.24
N THR A 108 3.52 24.58 13.28
CA THR A 108 4.88 25.12 13.17
C THR A 108 5.23 25.21 11.68
N PRO A 109 5.50 26.40 11.12
CA PRO A 109 5.85 26.52 9.71
C PRO A 109 7.18 25.81 9.42
N LEU A 110 7.21 25.02 8.35
CA LEU A 110 8.43 24.42 7.81
C LEU A 110 9.31 25.45 7.07
N PRO A 111 10.60 25.11 6.82
CA PRO A 111 11.36 25.66 5.70
C PRO A 111 10.68 25.33 4.37
N GLU A 112 10.94 26.14 3.33
CA GLU A 112 10.13 26.20 2.10
C GLU A 112 9.71 24.83 1.51
N PRO A 113 8.43 24.68 1.12
CA PRO A 113 7.94 23.46 0.46
C PRO A 113 8.74 23.23 -0.82
N GLY A 114 9.13 21.97 -1.07
CA GLY A 114 9.76 21.58 -2.33
C GLY A 114 8.86 21.85 -3.54
N ASP A 115 9.47 22.03 -4.72
CA ASP A 115 8.82 22.49 -5.96
C ASP A 115 7.88 21.45 -6.64
N ASP A 116 7.47 20.39 -5.95
CA ASP A 116 6.83 19.21 -6.55
C ASP A 116 5.49 18.82 -5.89
N GLU A 117 4.97 17.64 -6.26
CA GLU A 117 3.69 17.11 -5.77
C GLU A 117 3.65 16.95 -4.24
N TYR A 118 4.80 16.88 -3.55
CA TYR A 118 4.85 16.76 -2.09
C TYR A 118 4.31 18.01 -1.38
N GLY A 119 4.24 19.17 -2.07
CA GLY A 119 3.58 20.37 -1.53
C GLY A 119 2.10 20.14 -1.19
N PHE A 120 1.42 19.19 -1.84
CA PHE A 120 0.05 18.83 -1.50
C PHE A 120 -0.10 18.20 -0.11
N LEU A 121 0.99 17.69 0.47
CA LEU A 121 0.98 17.11 1.82
C LEU A 121 0.79 18.17 2.92
N GLU A 122 0.96 19.46 2.60
CA GLU A 122 0.68 20.55 3.54
C GLU A 122 -0.75 20.50 4.09
N VAL A 123 -1.72 20.02 3.28
CA VAL A 123 -3.11 19.82 3.71
C VAL A 123 -3.26 18.75 4.79
N ALA A 124 -2.26 17.91 5.03
CA ALA A 124 -2.25 16.87 6.06
C ALA A 124 -1.16 17.12 7.12
N ARG A 125 -0.44 18.24 7.02
CA ARG A 125 0.73 18.56 7.85
C ARG A 125 0.47 18.40 9.36
N PRO A 126 -0.63 18.92 9.94
CA PRO A 126 -0.84 18.81 11.38
C PRO A 126 -0.99 17.36 11.87
N LEU A 127 -1.53 16.48 11.02
CA LEU A 127 -1.65 15.05 11.33
C LEU A 127 -0.28 14.37 11.29
N ILE A 128 0.55 14.70 10.29
CA ILE A 128 1.90 14.15 10.13
C ILE A 128 2.77 14.56 11.32
N ASP A 129 2.79 15.86 11.66
CA ASP A 129 3.58 16.39 12.78
C ASP A 129 3.20 15.73 14.11
N ARG A 130 1.90 15.56 14.34
CA ARG A 130 1.41 14.88 15.53
C ARG A 130 1.88 13.42 15.58
N ALA A 131 1.79 12.69 14.47
CA ALA A 131 2.21 11.30 14.41
C ALA A 131 3.72 11.14 14.61
N CYS A 132 4.53 12.06 14.08
CA CYS A 132 5.97 12.13 14.38
C CYS A 132 6.22 12.39 15.86
N ALA A 133 5.55 13.36 16.49
CA ALA A 133 5.71 13.61 17.92
C ALA A 133 5.31 12.41 18.80
N GLU A 134 4.31 11.62 18.39
CA GLU A 134 3.93 10.38 19.07
C GLU A 134 4.91 9.22 18.83
N LEU A 135 5.69 9.28 17.74
CA LEU A 135 6.77 8.35 17.43
C LEU A 135 8.05 8.70 18.20
N ASP A 136 8.36 9.99 18.35
CA ASP A 136 9.46 10.50 19.19
C ASP A 136 9.35 9.95 20.62
N VAL A 137 8.14 9.93 21.19
CA VAL A 137 7.88 9.34 22.52
C VAL A 137 8.25 7.85 22.55
N CYS A 138 7.95 7.10 21.47
CA CYS A 138 8.36 5.70 21.37
C CYS A 138 9.88 5.55 21.24
N VAL A 139 10.54 6.42 20.49
CA VAL A 139 12.00 6.44 20.36
C VAL A 139 12.66 6.71 21.72
N ASP A 140 12.17 7.68 22.48
CA ASP A 140 12.65 7.99 23.84
C ASP A 140 12.52 6.80 24.80
N GLU A 141 11.40 6.05 24.72
CA GLU A 141 11.21 4.81 25.48
C GLU A 141 12.27 3.77 25.09
N LEU A 142 12.56 3.60 23.80
CA LEU A 142 13.55 2.64 23.31
C LEU A 142 14.96 3.01 23.72
N VAL A 143 15.33 4.29 23.68
CA VAL A 143 16.61 4.82 24.19
C VAL A 143 16.80 4.46 25.67
N THR A 144 15.72 4.48 26.45
CA THR A 144 15.78 4.13 27.88
C THR A 144 15.86 2.61 28.11
N LEU A 145 15.19 1.82 27.26
CA LEU A 145 15.04 0.38 27.45
C LEU A 145 16.26 -0.41 26.96
N TYR A 146 16.92 0.04 25.89
CA TYR A 146 18.01 -0.66 25.24
C TYR A 146 19.35 0.08 25.43
N PRO A 147 20.43 -0.62 25.83
CA PRO A 147 21.74 0.02 26.03
C PRO A 147 22.39 0.49 24.72
N GLU A 148 22.07 -0.18 23.61
CA GLU A 148 22.53 0.14 22.27
C GLU A 148 21.34 0.03 21.31
N LEU A 149 21.20 1.03 20.43
CA LEU A 149 20.15 1.05 19.42
C LEU A 149 20.70 0.69 18.04
N PRO A 150 19.92 -0.05 17.24
CA PRO A 150 20.27 -0.38 15.86
C PRO A 150 20.00 0.75 14.87
N PHE A 151 19.73 1.98 15.35
CA PHE A 151 19.44 3.17 14.54
C PHE A 151 19.87 4.43 15.31
N ASP A 152 19.98 5.55 14.59
CA ASP A 152 20.22 6.87 15.20
C ASP A 152 18.87 7.56 15.50
N PRO A 153 18.56 7.83 16.79
CA PRO A 153 17.34 8.54 17.18
C PRO A 153 17.17 9.90 16.49
N ALA A 154 18.25 10.58 16.12
CA ALA A 154 18.18 11.90 15.49
C ALA A 154 17.74 11.86 14.02
N THR A 155 17.83 10.71 13.35
CA THR A 155 17.53 10.59 11.91
C THR A 155 16.41 9.61 11.60
N ILE A 156 15.96 8.82 12.58
CA ILE A 156 15.02 7.71 12.35
C ILE A 156 13.66 8.17 11.81
N ASP A 157 13.17 9.33 12.26
CA ASP A 157 11.90 9.90 11.82
C ASP A 157 11.89 10.20 10.32
N ALA A 158 12.98 10.76 9.79
CA ALA A 158 13.11 11.03 8.37
C ALA A 158 13.05 9.74 7.54
N LEU A 159 13.77 8.69 7.97
CA LEU A 159 13.78 7.38 7.30
C LEU A 159 12.39 6.72 7.31
N LEU A 160 11.65 6.84 8.41
CA LEU A 160 10.30 6.28 8.52
C LEU A 160 9.30 7.09 7.69
N LEU A 161 9.42 8.42 7.68
CA LEU A 161 8.51 9.33 6.99
C LEU A 161 8.50 9.11 5.47
N GLU A 162 9.63 8.75 4.86
CA GLU A 162 9.71 8.41 3.43
C GLU A 162 8.67 7.35 3.03
N ASN A 163 8.36 6.42 3.93
CA ASN A 163 7.37 5.35 3.71
C ASN A 163 5.91 5.81 3.85
N LEU A 164 5.66 7.04 4.27
CA LEU A 164 4.32 7.65 4.39
C LEU A 164 3.98 8.56 3.20
N LEU A 165 4.97 9.28 2.64
CA LEU A 165 4.74 10.37 1.68
C LEU A 165 4.02 9.88 0.42
N GLY A 166 4.50 8.80 -0.20
CA GLY A 166 3.89 8.20 -1.39
C GLY A 166 2.43 7.76 -1.17
N PRO A 167 2.14 6.94 -0.15
CA PRO A 167 0.77 6.54 0.20
C PRO A 167 -0.18 7.72 0.44
N LEU A 168 0.27 8.82 1.03
CA LEU A 168 -0.55 10.02 1.20
C LEU A 168 -0.81 10.73 -0.12
N LEU A 169 0.22 10.93 -0.94
CA LEU A 169 0.07 11.55 -2.26
C LEU A 169 -0.89 10.78 -3.16
N MET A 170 -0.82 9.45 -3.16
CA MET A 170 -1.76 8.61 -3.93
C MET A 170 -3.22 8.83 -3.53
N ARG A 171 -3.50 9.15 -2.25
CA ARG A 171 -4.85 9.43 -1.74
C ARG A 171 -5.27 10.88 -2.03
N LEU A 172 -4.35 11.83 -1.90
CA LEU A 172 -4.60 13.27 -2.00
C LEU A 172 -4.65 13.78 -3.45
N GLY A 173 -3.80 13.24 -4.33
CA GLY A 173 -3.40 13.91 -5.57
C GLY A 173 -4.57 14.35 -6.45
N ARG A 174 -5.56 13.47 -6.69
CA ARG A 174 -6.72 13.82 -7.51
C ARG A 174 -7.58 14.93 -6.92
N THR A 175 -7.78 14.92 -5.61
CA THR A 175 -8.56 15.97 -4.92
C THR A 175 -7.79 17.28 -4.94
N MET A 176 -6.49 17.26 -4.67
CA MET A 176 -5.68 18.49 -4.66
C MET A 176 -5.55 19.11 -6.05
N VAL A 177 -5.42 18.30 -7.10
CA VAL A 177 -5.46 18.79 -8.50
C VAL A 177 -6.82 19.41 -8.84
N LEU A 178 -7.92 18.85 -8.34
CA LEU A 178 -9.24 19.45 -8.51
C LEU A 178 -9.34 20.80 -7.77
N GLU A 179 -8.92 20.86 -6.52
CA GLU A 179 -8.95 22.08 -5.70
C GLU A 179 -8.04 23.18 -6.25
N LEU A 180 -6.88 22.81 -6.79
CA LEU A 180 -5.99 23.73 -7.52
C LEU A 180 -6.73 24.34 -8.72
N ASN A 181 -7.43 23.53 -9.51
CA ASN A 181 -8.21 24.02 -10.64
C ASN A 181 -9.41 24.88 -10.19
N VAL A 182 -10.08 24.54 -9.08
CA VAL A 182 -11.15 25.36 -8.49
C VAL A 182 -10.59 26.72 -8.07
N ALA A 183 -9.48 26.76 -7.34
CA ALA A 183 -8.81 27.99 -6.91
C ALA A 183 -8.38 28.86 -8.10
N ARG A 184 -7.88 28.24 -9.18
CA ARG A 184 -7.55 28.92 -10.44
C ARG A 184 -8.78 29.55 -11.10
N LEU A 185 -9.88 28.81 -11.19
CA LEU A 185 -11.12 29.30 -11.81
C LEU A 185 -11.80 30.41 -10.99
N LEU A 186 -11.58 30.42 -9.67
CA LEU A 186 -12.09 31.44 -8.76
C LEU A 186 -11.15 32.66 -8.60
N ASP A 187 -10.04 32.71 -9.36
CA ASP A 187 -9.05 33.80 -9.33
C ASP A 187 -8.48 34.04 -7.92
N GLN A 188 -8.19 32.95 -7.21
CA GLN A 188 -7.69 32.97 -5.84
C GLN A 188 -6.19 32.61 -5.73
N LEU A 189 -5.48 32.56 -6.86
CA LEU A 189 -4.05 32.20 -6.92
C LEU A 189 -3.23 33.42 -7.31
N ASP A 190 -2.21 33.73 -6.53
CA ASP A 190 -1.29 34.82 -6.79
C ASP A 190 -0.14 34.35 -7.70
N GLY A 191 0.26 35.17 -8.68
CA GLY A 191 1.44 34.91 -9.50
C GLY A 191 1.22 35.11 -11.00
N ASP A 192 2.25 35.68 -11.66
CA ASP A 192 2.19 35.98 -13.10
C ASP A 192 2.38 34.74 -13.98
N THR A 193 3.01 33.69 -13.45
CA THR A 193 3.33 32.42 -14.15
C THR A 193 2.52 31.26 -13.58
N ALA A 194 2.38 30.17 -14.34
CA ALA A 194 1.63 28.99 -13.92
C ALA A 194 2.26 28.31 -12.68
N GLU A 195 3.58 28.32 -12.59
CA GLU A 195 4.39 27.81 -11.48
C GLU A 195 4.18 28.66 -10.22
N ALA A 196 4.30 29.99 -10.33
CA ALA A 196 4.01 30.90 -9.22
C ALA A 196 2.59 30.72 -8.64
N ARG A 197 1.58 30.50 -9.50
CA ARG A 197 0.20 30.22 -9.05
C ARG A 197 0.07 28.86 -8.36
N PHE A 198 0.83 27.86 -8.79
CA PHE A 198 0.95 26.59 -8.08
C PHE A 198 1.55 26.77 -6.68
N HIS A 199 2.68 27.50 -6.55
CA HIS A 199 3.26 27.79 -5.24
C HIS A 199 2.32 28.60 -4.34
N SER A 200 1.56 29.55 -4.90
CA SER A 200 0.50 30.25 -4.17
C SER A 200 -0.55 29.29 -3.62
N PHE A 201 -0.96 28.28 -4.41
CA PHE A 201 -1.87 27.24 -3.92
C PHE A 201 -1.25 26.43 -2.77
N ILE A 202 0.01 25.99 -2.88
CA ILE A 202 0.70 25.25 -1.80
C ILE A 202 0.80 26.10 -0.53
N ALA A 203 1.18 27.38 -0.65
CA ALA A 203 1.24 28.30 0.49
C ALA A 203 -0.13 28.47 1.17
N ARG A 204 -1.23 28.44 0.41
CA ARG A 204 -2.59 28.49 0.97
C ARG A 204 -2.94 27.23 1.78
N LEU A 205 -2.41 26.06 1.43
CA LEU A 205 -2.65 24.82 2.19
C LEU A 205 -2.03 24.86 3.59
N GLN A 206 -1.03 25.72 3.81
CA GLN A 206 -0.41 25.92 5.13
C GLN A 206 -1.33 26.67 6.11
N ASP A 207 -2.38 27.34 5.64
CA ASP A 207 -3.41 27.93 6.52
C ASP A 207 -4.34 26.81 7.04
N PRO A 208 -4.37 26.54 8.36
CA PRO A 208 -5.21 25.50 8.92
C PRO A 208 -6.70 25.68 8.58
N THR A 209 -7.16 26.91 8.41
CA THR A 209 -8.56 27.21 8.04
C THR A 209 -8.87 26.71 6.63
N VAL A 210 -7.95 26.91 5.69
CA VAL A 210 -8.08 26.44 4.30
C VAL A 210 -8.00 24.92 4.24
N ALA A 211 -7.00 24.33 4.91
CA ALA A 211 -6.86 22.87 4.98
C ALA A 211 -8.09 22.20 5.59
N GLN A 212 -8.60 22.72 6.72
CA GLN A 212 -9.82 22.22 7.36
C GLN A 212 -11.04 22.34 6.45
N ALA A 213 -11.19 23.45 5.71
CA ALA A 213 -12.31 23.64 4.79
C ALA A 213 -12.30 22.58 3.68
N ILE A 214 -11.13 22.36 3.05
CA ILE A 214 -10.97 21.33 2.02
C ILE A 214 -11.28 19.95 2.60
N LEU A 215 -10.68 19.58 3.74
CA LEU A 215 -10.92 18.27 4.35
C LEU A 215 -12.38 18.06 4.80
N ALA A 216 -13.09 19.14 5.16
CA ALA A 216 -14.50 19.09 5.50
C ALA A 216 -15.42 18.88 4.30
N ASP A 217 -15.04 19.38 3.12
CA ASP A 217 -15.72 19.11 1.84
C ASP A 217 -15.46 17.68 1.36
N TYR A 218 -14.31 17.09 1.73
CA TYR A 218 -13.93 15.71 1.43
C TYR A 218 -13.75 14.87 2.70
N PRO A 219 -14.80 14.62 3.50
CA PRO A 219 -14.65 14.01 4.82
C PRO A 219 -14.14 12.56 4.76
N VAL A 220 -14.44 11.82 3.69
CA VAL A 220 -13.88 10.47 3.46
C VAL A 220 -12.38 10.54 3.20
N LEU A 221 -11.90 11.55 2.47
CA LEU A 221 -10.46 11.77 2.27
C LEU A 221 -9.80 12.07 3.61
N ALA A 222 -10.35 13.00 4.40
CA ALA A 222 -9.83 13.32 5.74
C ALA A 222 -9.68 12.07 6.62
N ARG A 223 -10.70 11.21 6.64
CA ARG A 223 -10.65 9.90 7.32
C ARG A 223 -9.55 9.00 6.76
N GLN A 224 -9.42 8.88 5.44
CA GLN A 224 -8.39 8.03 4.82
C GLN A 224 -6.97 8.50 5.15
N LEU A 225 -6.74 9.82 5.25
CA LEU A 225 -5.45 10.38 5.67
C LEU A 225 -5.17 10.05 7.13
N ALA A 226 -6.12 10.33 8.03
CA ALA A 226 -5.96 10.03 9.45
C ALA A 226 -5.66 8.54 9.69
N LEU A 227 -6.40 7.64 9.04
CA LEU A 227 -6.16 6.19 9.14
C LEU A 227 -4.82 5.77 8.53
N CYS A 228 -4.40 6.36 7.41
CA CYS A 228 -3.11 6.05 6.79
C CYS A 228 -1.93 6.45 7.69
N ILE A 229 -2.03 7.64 8.30
CA ILE A 229 -1.00 8.19 9.20
C ILE A 229 -0.93 7.37 10.50
N ASP A 230 -2.08 7.06 11.11
CA ASP A 230 -2.13 6.22 12.31
C ASP A 230 -1.56 4.81 12.06
N GLN A 231 -1.92 4.20 10.93
CA GLN A 231 -1.35 2.90 10.53
C GLN A 231 0.16 2.97 10.34
N TRP A 232 0.66 4.00 9.66
CA TRP A 232 2.10 4.21 9.48
C TRP A 232 2.81 4.36 10.84
N ARG A 233 2.26 5.17 11.75
CA ARG A 233 2.81 5.37 13.10
C ARG A 233 2.87 4.06 13.87
N ALA A 234 1.77 3.30 13.87
CA ALA A 234 1.69 2.01 14.57
C ALA A 234 2.65 0.96 13.99
N VAL A 235 2.79 0.90 12.66
CA VAL A 235 3.71 -0.03 11.99
C VAL A 235 5.17 0.36 12.23
N SER A 236 5.47 1.66 12.24
CA SER A 236 6.80 2.19 12.53
C SER A 236 7.23 1.86 13.97
N ASP A 237 6.37 2.13 14.95
CA ASP A 237 6.55 1.74 16.35
C ASP A 237 6.79 0.22 16.50
N GLU A 238 5.93 -0.59 15.88
CA GLU A 238 6.06 -2.05 15.86
C GLU A 238 7.38 -2.53 15.26
N PHE A 239 7.83 -1.92 14.16
CA PHE A 239 9.09 -2.23 13.51
C PHE A 239 10.29 -1.89 14.41
N LEU A 240 10.35 -0.68 14.97
CA LEU A 240 11.47 -0.25 15.82
C LEU A 240 11.60 -1.14 17.06
N ARG A 241 10.48 -1.45 17.74
CA ARG A 241 10.50 -2.34 18.91
C ARG A 241 11.02 -3.73 18.56
N ARG A 242 10.59 -4.30 17.43
CA ARG A 242 11.05 -5.62 16.96
C ARG A 242 12.51 -5.60 16.55
N LEU A 243 12.94 -4.55 15.84
CA LEU A 243 14.33 -4.37 15.44
C LEU A 243 15.26 -4.33 16.67
N CYS A 244 14.93 -3.54 17.69
CA CYS A 244 15.69 -3.50 18.95
C CYS A 244 15.70 -4.85 19.68
N ALA A 245 14.53 -5.50 19.80
CA ALA A 245 14.42 -6.78 20.49
C ALA A 245 15.22 -7.91 19.81
N ASP A 246 15.26 -7.91 18.48
CA ASP A 246 15.91 -8.95 17.68
C ASP A 246 17.37 -8.65 17.34
N TRP A 247 17.85 -7.43 17.64
CA TRP A 247 19.17 -6.97 17.20
C TRP A 247 20.34 -7.92 17.49
N PRO A 248 20.45 -8.54 18.70
CA PRO A 248 21.54 -9.48 18.98
C PRO A 248 21.50 -10.72 18.08
N ASP A 249 20.30 -11.20 17.75
CA ASP A 249 20.12 -12.37 16.88
C ASP A 249 20.37 -12.01 15.41
N LEU A 250 19.96 -10.81 14.99
CA LEU A 250 20.24 -10.27 13.65
C LEU A 250 21.74 -10.13 13.42
N CYS A 251 22.47 -9.53 14.37
CA CYS A 251 23.93 -9.42 14.28
C CYS A 251 24.59 -10.80 14.19
N ARG A 252 24.19 -11.73 15.06
CA ARG A 252 24.76 -13.09 15.08
C ARG A 252 24.48 -13.87 13.80
N LEU A 253 23.29 -13.73 13.22
CA LEU A 253 22.84 -14.54 12.08
C LEU A 253 23.28 -13.96 10.74
N PHE A 254 23.14 -12.65 10.56
CA PHE A 254 23.34 -12.00 9.25
C PHE A 254 24.66 -11.24 9.13
N SER A 255 25.32 -10.90 10.25
CA SER A 255 26.63 -10.22 10.23
C SER A 255 27.59 -10.72 11.33
N PRO A 256 27.94 -12.02 11.36
CA PRO A 256 28.75 -12.60 12.44
C PRO A 256 30.20 -12.08 12.49
N ALA A 257 30.68 -11.42 11.44
CA ALA A 257 32.07 -11.01 11.28
C ALA A 257 32.30 -9.50 11.40
N ALA A 258 31.24 -8.70 11.46
CA ALA A 258 31.32 -7.24 11.48
C ALA A 258 30.10 -6.63 12.19
N GLU A 259 30.30 -5.51 12.87
CA GLU A 259 29.19 -4.73 13.41
C GLU A 259 28.41 -4.07 12.27
N PRO A 260 27.07 -4.22 12.20
CA PRO A 260 26.30 -3.66 11.10
C PRO A 260 26.28 -2.12 11.05
N GLY A 261 26.48 -1.46 12.19
CA GLY A 261 26.23 -0.02 12.36
C GLY A 261 24.74 0.32 12.46
N PRO A 262 24.40 1.61 12.56
CA PRO A 262 23.00 2.06 12.63
C PRO A 262 22.27 1.85 11.30
N LEU A 263 20.95 1.76 11.37
CA LEU A 263 20.04 1.84 10.23
C LEU A 263 20.25 3.17 9.50
N VAL A 264 20.45 3.10 8.19
CA VAL A 264 20.68 4.28 7.33
C VAL A 264 19.65 4.42 6.22
N GLU A 265 18.92 3.36 5.88
CA GLU A 265 17.84 3.38 4.89
C GLU A 265 16.79 2.32 5.23
N LEU A 266 15.52 2.65 4.99
CA LEU A 266 14.40 1.75 5.18
C LEU A 266 13.41 1.87 4.02
N VAL A 267 13.43 0.89 3.13
CA VAL A 267 12.51 0.82 1.99
C VAL A 267 11.30 -0.03 2.40
N GLY A 268 10.18 0.63 2.66
CA GLY A 268 8.87 0.00 2.86
C GLY A 268 8.13 -0.24 1.55
N GLY A 269 7.01 -0.96 1.62
CA GLY A 269 6.17 -1.21 0.44
C GLY A 269 6.83 -2.12 -0.60
N ALA A 270 7.84 -2.90 -0.22
CA ALA A 270 8.49 -3.91 -1.09
C ALA A 270 7.60 -5.14 -1.33
N GLY A 271 6.28 -4.95 -1.33
CA GLY A 271 5.22 -5.93 -1.40
C GLY A 271 3.88 -5.32 -0.98
N ASP A 272 2.81 -6.09 -1.12
CA ASP A 272 1.46 -5.61 -0.83
C ASP A 272 1.23 -5.29 0.66
N THR A 273 0.41 -4.28 0.89
CA THR A 273 0.02 -3.86 2.23
C THR A 273 -1.15 -4.70 2.75
N HIS A 274 -1.00 -5.30 3.93
CA HIS A 274 -2.02 -6.13 4.54
C HIS A 274 -2.27 -5.78 6.01
N ARG A 275 -3.39 -6.26 6.57
CA ARG A 275 -3.66 -6.29 8.02
C ARG A 275 -3.36 -4.97 8.75
N GLY A 276 -3.92 -3.86 8.26
CA GLY A 276 -3.79 -2.54 8.90
C GLY A 276 -2.46 -1.86 8.64
N GLY A 277 -2.03 -1.81 7.37
CA GLY A 277 -0.86 -1.03 6.95
C GLY A 277 0.48 -1.76 6.97
N ARG A 278 0.53 -3.04 7.35
CA ARG A 278 1.77 -3.82 7.41
C ARG A 278 2.20 -4.24 6.02
N ALA A 279 3.45 -3.96 5.68
CA ALA A 279 4.09 -4.37 4.43
C ALA A 279 5.52 -4.87 4.70
N VAL A 280 6.11 -5.57 3.73
CA VAL A 280 7.52 -5.96 3.77
C VAL A 280 8.39 -4.70 3.76
N MET A 281 9.45 -4.70 4.58
CA MET A 281 10.43 -3.62 4.64
C MET A 281 11.84 -4.16 4.43
N ILE A 282 12.68 -3.43 3.72
CA ILE A 282 14.10 -3.73 3.54
C ILE A 282 14.88 -2.70 4.36
N ALA A 283 15.61 -3.18 5.36
CA ALA A 283 16.44 -2.35 6.24
C ALA A 283 17.90 -2.44 5.80
N GLU A 284 18.54 -1.31 5.52
CA GLU A 284 19.97 -1.18 5.25
C GLU A 284 20.70 -0.48 6.40
N PHE A 285 21.83 -1.07 6.82
CA PHE A 285 22.68 -0.56 7.88
C PHE A 285 23.98 0.03 7.34
N ALA A 286 24.65 0.88 8.11
CA ALA A 286 25.84 1.64 7.68
C ALA A 286 26.99 0.79 7.12
N SER A 287 27.09 -0.49 7.50
CA SER A 287 28.04 -1.46 6.94
C SER A 287 27.72 -1.94 5.52
N GLY A 288 26.52 -1.65 5.00
CA GLY A 288 25.94 -2.21 3.79
C GLY A 288 25.18 -3.53 4.01
N LEU A 289 25.03 -3.99 5.27
CA LEU A 289 24.14 -5.10 5.59
C LEU A 289 22.71 -4.72 5.22
N ARG A 290 22.02 -5.62 4.51
CA ARG A 290 20.57 -5.52 4.25
C ARG A 290 19.85 -6.75 4.77
N VAL A 291 18.69 -6.54 5.39
CA VAL A 291 17.78 -7.60 5.86
C VAL A 291 16.35 -7.27 5.47
N VAL A 292 15.57 -8.29 5.16
CA VAL A 292 14.14 -8.16 4.80
C VAL A 292 13.30 -8.45 6.02
N TYR A 293 12.60 -7.44 6.54
CA TYR A 293 11.59 -7.58 7.57
C TYR A 293 10.23 -7.92 6.96
N LYS A 294 9.65 -9.02 7.42
CA LYS A 294 8.31 -9.45 7.02
C LYS A 294 7.39 -9.44 8.24
N PRO A 295 6.38 -8.56 8.31
CA PRO A 295 5.43 -8.52 9.42
C PRO A 295 4.35 -9.62 9.31
N LYS A 296 4.75 -10.82 8.89
CA LYS A 296 3.94 -12.02 8.74
C LYS A 296 4.72 -13.26 9.18
N SER A 297 4.02 -14.32 9.54
CA SER A 297 4.64 -15.59 9.93
C SER A 297 5.57 -16.10 8.84
N LEU A 298 6.77 -16.54 9.21
CA LEU A 298 7.76 -17.12 8.30
C LEU A 298 7.83 -18.65 8.40
N ALA A 299 6.81 -19.29 8.97
CA ALA A 299 6.76 -20.74 9.07
C ALA A 299 6.82 -21.40 7.68
N VAL A 300 6.09 -20.84 6.70
CA VAL A 300 6.11 -21.33 5.31
C VAL A 300 7.48 -21.10 4.68
N ASP A 301 8.05 -19.89 4.80
CA ASP A 301 9.39 -19.58 4.30
C ASP A 301 10.43 -20.56 4.85
N ARG A 302 10.45 -20.77 6.18
CA ARG A 302 11.37 -21.68 6.87
C ARG A 302 11.24 -23.11 6.35
N HIS A 303 10.03 -23.65 6.29
CA HIS A 303 9.80 -25.02 5.81
C HIS A 303 10.11 -25.18 4.33
N PHE A 304 9.92 -24.14 3.52
CA PHE A 304 10.36 -24.14 2.13
C PHE A 304 11.89 -24.22 2.02
N GLN A 305 12.64 -23.48 2.84
CA GLN A 305 14.11 -23.60 2.86
C GLN A 305 14.58 -25.00 3.26
N GLU A 306 13.93 -25.61 4.27
CA GLU A 306 14.18 -27.00 4.68
C GLU A 306 13.93 -27.98 3.52
N LEU A 307 12.86 -27.77 2.74
CA LEU A 307 12.55 -28.57 1.55
C LEU A 307 13.62 -28.43 0.45
N LEU A 308 14.13 -27.22 0.20
CA LEU A 308 15.22 -27.01 -0.76
C LEU A 308 16.49 -27.76 -0.35
N VAL A 309 16.86 -27.68 0.94
CA VAL A 309 18.00 -28.43 1.50
C VAL A 309 17.80 -29.95 1.31
N TRP A 310 16.59 -30.44 1.60
CA TRP A 310 16.24 -31.85 1.41
C TRP A 310 16.36 -32.27 -0.06
N LEU A 311 15.83 -31.49 -1.01
CA LEU A 311 15.92 -31.79 -2.44
C LEU A 311 17.37 -31.85 -2.94
N ASN A 312 18.21 -30.91 -2.49
CA ASN A 312 19.63 -30.91 -2.81
C ASN A 312 20.33 -32.17 -2.31
N ALA A 313 20.04 -32.60 -1.08
CA ALA A 313 20.57 -33.84 -0.52
C ALA A 313 20.11 -35.09 -1.27
N HIS A 314 18.99 -35.02 -2.00
CA HIS A 314 18.42 -36.11 -2.79
C HIS A 314 18.71 -36.00 -4.30
N GLY A 315 19.71 -35.21 -4.69
CA GLY A 315 20.25 -35.22 -6.06
C GLY A 315 19.71 -34.14 -6.99
N CYS A 316 19.12 -33.07 -6.47
CA CYS A 316 18.83 -31.88 -7.27
C CYS A 316 20.14 -31.21 -7.73
N GLU A 317 20.45 -31.28 -9.02
CA GLU A 317 21.66 -30.71 -9.63
C GLU A 317 21.30 -29.88 -10.87
N PRO A 318 21.66 -28.59 -10.94
CA PRO A 318 22.40 -27.82 -9.92
C PRO A 318 21.60 -27.58 -8.63
N PRO A 319 22.26 -27.48 -7.46
CA PRO A 319 21.57 -27.30 -6.19
C PRO A 319 20.86 -25.95 -6.13
N LEU A 320 19.67 -25.93 -5.53
CA LEU A 320 18.87 -24.74 -5.25
C LEU A 320 19.44 -24.03 -4.01
N GLN A 321 19.51 -22.70 -4.02
CA GLN A 321 20.07 -21.96 -2.89
C GLN A 321 18.98 -21.69 -1.83
N PRO A 322 19.09 -22.26 -0.62
CA PRO A 322 18.22 -21.86 0.49
C PRO A 322 18.63 -20.49 1.04
N LEU A 323 17.65 -19.77 1.56
CA LEU A 323 17.84 -18.48 2.23
C LEU A 323 17.93 -18.65 3.76
N THR A 324 18.67 -17.76 4.41
CA THR A 324 18.67 -17.65 5.87
C THR A 324 17.40 -16.95 6.35
N VAL A 325 16.70 -17.57 7.31
CA VAL A 325 15.42 -17.07 7.85
C VAL A 325 15.46 -17.07 9.39
N LEU A 326 15.09 -15.95 9.99
CA LEU A 326 14.82 -15.79 11.42
C LEU A 326 13.31 -15.69 11.63
N ASP A 327 12.68 -16.81 12.00
CA ASP A 327 11.24 -16.91 12.26
C ASP A 327 10.93 -16.51 13.72
N ARG A 328 10.08 -15.50 13.91
CA ARG A 328 9.55 -15.03 15.21
C ARG A 328 8.06 -15.36 15.37
N HIS A 329 7.59 -16.38 14.66
CA HIS A 329 6.22 -16.90 14.62
C HIS A 329 5.19 -15.95 13.98
N ALA A 330 5.07 -14.72 14.47
CA ALA A 330 4.11 -13.74 13.95
C ALA A 330 4.71 -12.79 12.90
N TYR A 331 6.03 -12.70 12.87
CA TYR A 331 6.85 -11.92 11.96
C TYR A 331 8.19 -12.62 11.77
N GLY A 332 9.10 -12.05 10.97
CA GLY A 332 10.48 -12.49 10.97
C GLY A 332 11.36 -11.71 10.01
N TRP A 333 12.59 -12.20 9.86
CA TRP A 333 13.63 -11.57 9.07
C TRP A 333 14.24 -12.57 8.08
N VAL A 334 14.47 -12.15 6.86
CA VAL A 334 15.05 -12.96 5.79
C VAL A 334 16.30 -12.28 5.26
N GLU A 335 17.30 -13.05 4.84
CA GLU A 335 18.46 -12.50 4.15
C GLU A 335 18.03 -11.71 2.91
N PHE A 336 18.65 -10.55 2.70
CA PHE A 336 18.42 -9.77 1.49
C PHE A 336 19.16 -10.39 0.30
N VAL A 337 18.48 -10.48 -0.84
CA VAL A 337 19.04 -11.02 -2.08
C VAL A 337 19.06 -9.94 -3.15
N ALA A 338 20.26 -9.50 -3.51
CA ALA A 338 20.45 -8.57 -4.62
C ALA A 338 20.42 -9.27 -5.98
N HIS A 339 19.83 -8.61 -6.98
CA HIS A 339 20.06 -8.95 -8.38
C HIS A 339 21.55 -8.92 -8.72
N ARG A 340 22.03 -9.93 -9.44
CA ARG A 340 23.42 -10.01 -9.89
C ARG A 340 23.51 -10.63 -11.27
N GLY A 341 24.39 -10.11 -12.12
CA GLY A 341 24.69 -10.71 -13.40
C GLY A 341 25.43 -12.05 -13.30
N CYS A 342 25.17 -12.93 -14.27
CA CYS A 342 26.02 -14.04 -14.65
C CYS A 342 27.34 -13.55 -15.29
N ARG A 343 28.43 -14.29 -15.04
CA ARG A 343 29.76 -14.04 -15.63
C ARG A 343 30.06 -14.89 -16.86
N THR A 344 29.34 -16.01 -17.05
CA THR A 344 29.54 -16.92 -18.19
C THR A 344 28.22 -17.49 -18.69
N ARG A 345 28.18 -17.90 -19.97
CA ARG A 345 27.01 -18.61 -20.53
C ARG A 345 26.63 -19.88 -19.77
N ARG A 346 27.62 -20.58 -19.18
CA ARG A 346 27.37 -21.76 -18.35
C ARG A 346 26.57 -21.42 -17.09
N GLN A 347 26.78 -20.23 -16.51
CA GLN A 347 26.00 -19.75 -15.37
C GLN A 347 24.55 -19.49 -15.77
N VAL A 348 24.34 -18.88 -16.93
CA VAL A 348 22.99 -18.70 -17.51
C VAL A 348 22.31 -20.05 -17.75
N THR A 349 23.03 -21.04 -18.29
CA THR A 349 22.47 -22.40 -18.44
C THR A 349 22.07 -23.03 -17.11
N ARG A 350 22.87 -22.84 -16.05
CA ARG A 350 22.52 -23.34 -14.71
C ARG A 350 21.33 -22.61 -14.10
N TYR A 351 21.21 -21.29 -14.32
CA TYR A 351 20.05 -20.50 -13.92
C TYR A 351 18.75 -21.12 -14.43
N TYR A 352 18.64 -21.34 -15.75
CA TYR A 352 17.43 -21.93 -16.33
C TYR A 352 17.20 -23.39 -15.94
N ARG A 353 18.25 -24.17 -15.65
CA ARG A 353 18.09 -25.52 -15.08
C ARG A 353 17.48 -25.48 -13.68
N ARG A 354 17.96 -24.58 -12.81
CA ARG A 354 17.37 -24.37 -11.48
C ARG A 354 15.93 -23.88 -11.56
N LEU A 355 15.65 -22.99 -12.52
CA LEU A 355 14.28 -22.51 -12.75
C LEU A 355 13.34 -23.65 -13.17
N GLY A 356 13.80 -24.58 -14.01
CA GLY A 356 13.05 -25.79 -14.35
C GLY A 356 12.79 -26.69 -13.14
N ALA A 357 13.76 -26.80 -12.22
CA ALA A 357 13.58 -27.51 -10.96
C ALA A 357 12.54 -26.81 -10.05
N TYR A 358 12.58 -25.47 -9.93
CA TYR A 358 11.55 -24.71 -9.23
C TYR A 358 10.17 -24.89 -9.84
N LEU A 359 10.04 -24.82 -11.17
CA LEU A 359 8.76 -25.02 -11.85
C LEU A 359 8.15 -26.39 -11.53
N ALA A 360 8.96 -27.45 -11.56
CA ALA A 360 8.51 -28.80 -11.22
C ALA A 360 8.10 -28.90 -9.73
N LEU A 361 8.90 -28.32 -8.84
CA LEU A 361 8.60 -28.28 -7.40
C LEU A 361 7.30 -27.53 -7.10
N LEU A 362 7.18 -26.31 -7.59
CA LEU A 362 6.03 -25.42 -7.39
C LEU A 362 4.74 -26.04 -7.93
N TYR A 363 4.79 -26.66 -9.12
CA TYR A 363 3.66 -27.40 -9.66
C TYR A 363 3.25 -28.58 -8.75
N ALA A 364 4.22 -29.36 -8.26
CA ALA A 364 3.95 -30.52 -7.41
C ALA A 364 3.30 -30.16 -6.06
N ILE A 365 3.52 -28.94 -5.57
CA ILE A 365 2.93 -28.43 -4.30
C ILE A 365 1.75 -27.47 -4.53
N ASN A 366 1.18 -27.47 -5.75
CA ASN A 366 0.06 -26.62 -6.15
C ASN A 366 0.25 -25.13 -5.86
N ALA A 367 1.45 -24.63 -6.14
CA ALA A 367 1.79 -23.23 -6.05
C ALA A 367 1.29 -22.43 -7.26
N SER A 368 0.96 -21.16 -7.07
CA SER A 368 0.56 -20.23 -8.13
C SER A 368 1.18 -18.86 -7.91
N ASP A 369 0.98 -17.93 -8.83
CA ASP A 369 1.33 -16.51 -8.63
C ASP A 369 2.84 -16.23 -8.51
N PHE A 370 3.68 -17.02 -9.18
CA PHE A 370 5.13 -16.77 -9.30
C PHE A 370 5.45 -16.02 -10.60
N HIS A 371 5.04 -14.76 -10.65
CA HIS A 371 5.31 -13.80 -11.73
C HIS A 371 6.64 -13.04 -11.53
N LEU A 372 6.98 -12.12 -12.43
CA LEU A 372 8.28 -11.42 -12.49
C LEU A 372 8.74 -10.78 -11.17
N GLU A 373 7.83 -10.19 -10.40
CA GLU A 373 8.18 -9.53 -9.13
C GLU A 373 8.53 -10.53 -8.01
N ASN A 374 8.13 -11.80 -8.13
CA ASN A 374 8.37 -12.83 -7.13
C ASN A 374 9.69 -13.61 -7.35
N LEU A 375 10.49 -13.22 -8.35
CA LEU A 375 11.73 -13.88 -8.73
C LEU A 375 12.90 -12.89 -8.81
N ILE A 376 14.01 -13.20 -8.14
CA ILE A 376 15.27 -12.47 -8.26
C ILE A 376 16.34 -13.35 -8.91
N ALA A 377 16.97 -12.84 -9.97
CA ALA A 377 18.14 -13.42 -10.59
C ALA A 377 19.42 -12.99 -9.87
N ALA A 378 19.84 -13.78 -8.89
CA ALA A 378 21.07 -13.58 -8.13
C ALA A 378 22.24 -14.34 -8.78
N GLY A 379 22.69 -13.87 -9.94
CA GLY A 379 23.71 -14.53 -10.75
C GLY A 379 23.14 -15.78 -11.41
N GLU A 380 23.67 -16.95 -11.08
CA GLU A 380 23.16 -18.23 -11.58
C GLU A 380 22.03 -18.83 -10.72
N GLN A 381 21.56 -18.08 -9.72
CA GLN A 381 20.59 -18.54 -8.73
C GLN A 381 19.27 -17.79 -8.92
N PRO A 382 18.21 -18.45 -9.41
CA PRO A 382 16.86 -17.92 -9.29
C PRO A 382 16.41 -18.05 -7.84
N ILE A 383 16.00 -16.93 -7.22
CA ILE A 383 15.55 -16.88 -5.84
C ILE A 383 14.09 -16.43 -5.78
N LEU A 384 13.25 -17.21 -5.13
CA LEU A 384 11.84 -16.88 -4.86
C LEU A 384 11.75 -16.07 -3.57
N ILE A 385 11.07 -14.92 -3.59
CA ILE A 385 11.04 -13.99 -2.45
C ILE A 385 9.68 -13.88 -1.75
N ASP A 386 8.57 -14.19 -2.44
CA ASP A 386 7.26 -14.37 -1.84
C ASP A 386 6.76 -15.80 -2.01
N LEU A 387 6.31 -16.40 -0.92
CA LEU A 387 5.97 -17.82 -0.80
C LEU A 387 4.57 -18.01 -0.20
N GLU A 388 3.73 -16.99 -0.24
CA GLU A 388 2.39 -17.03 0.38
C GLU A 388 1.35 -17.81 -0.42
N THR A 389 1.62 -18.05 -1.70
CA THR A 389 0.75 -18.74 -2.65
C THR A 389 1.15 -20.20 -2.87
N LEU A 390 1.77 -20.83 -1.87
CA LEU A 390 2.06 -22.27 -1.87
C LEU A 390 0.84 -23.07 -1.36
N PHE A 391 0.67 -24.31 -1.84
CA PHE A 391 -0.39 -25.23 -1.40
C PHE A 391 -1.81 -24.70 -1.57
N ASN A 392 -2.11 -24.09 -2.73
CA ASN A 392 -3.43 -23.53 -2.97
C ASN A 392 -4.53 -24.62 -2.92
N PRO A 393 -5.71 -24.29 -2.39
CA PRO A 393 -6.89 -25.14 -2.53
C PRO A 393 -7.35 -25.20 -4.00
N GLU A 394 -7.87 -26.35 -4.40
CA GLU A 394 -8.54 -26.52 -5.69
C GLU A 394 -9.96 -25.94 -5.60
N PHE A 395 -10.29 -25.03 -6.52
CA PHE A 395 -11.64 -24.50 -6.69
C PHE A 395 -12.07 -24.69 -8.15
N GLU A 396 -13.33 -25.06 -8.37
CA GLU A 396 -13.94 -24.95 -9.70
C GLU A 396 -14.15 -23.47 -10.01
N ARG A 397 -13.27 -22.90 -10.86
CA ARG A 397 -13.25 -21.46 -11.18
C ARG A 397 -14.26 -21.06 -12.26
N PHE A 398 -14.74 -22.03 -13.03
CA PHE A 398 -15.64 -21.79 -14.15
C PHE A 398 -16.78 -22.81 -14.18
N ASP A 399 -17.92 -22.37 -14.71
CA ASP A 399 -19.07 -23.26 -14.93
C ASP A 399 -18.71 -24.33 -15.98
N ALA A 400 -18.84 -25.60 -15.57
CA ALA A 400 -18.55 -26.77 -16.39
C ALA A 400 -19.52 -26.96 -17.58
N ALA A 401 -20.49 -26.07 -17.80
CA ALA A 401 -21.34 -26.13 -18.99
C ALA A 401 -20.65 -25.64 -20.27
N ASP A 402 -19.68 -24.73 -20.19
CA ASP A 402 -19.01 -24.15 -21.37
C ASP A 402 -17.72 -24.89 -21.77
N ALA A 403 -17.52 -25.13 -23.06
CA ALA A 403 -16.32 -25.77 -23.58
C ALA A 403 -15.09 -24.86 -23.48
N GLY A 404 -15.28 -23.54 -23.62
CA GLY A 404 -14.24 -22.54 -23.42
C GLY A 404 -13.75 -22.53 -21.96
N ALA A 405 -14.69 -22.48 -21.02
CA ALA A 405 -14.45 -22.62 -19.58
C ALA A 405 -13.65 -23.88 -19.23
N LYS A 406 -14.01 -25.04 -19.80
CA LYS A 406 -13.24 -26.29 -19.59
C LYS A 406 -11.82 -26.21 -20.12
N ALA A 407 -11.63 -25.63 -21.30
CA ALA A 407 -10.29 -25.46 -21.86
C ALA A 407 -9.43 -24.53 -20.98
N ALA A 408 -10.01 -23.43 -20.50
CA ALA A 408 -9.35 -22.51 -19.56
C ALA A 408 -8.98 -23.22 -18.25
N GLN A 409 -9.90 -24.01 -17.67
CA GLN A 409 -9.61 -24.80 -16.47
C GLN A 409 -8.45 -25.79 -16.70
N ARG A 410 -8.43 -26.50 -17.83
CA ARG A 410 -7.31 -27.41 -18.16
C ARG A 410 -5.97 -26.70 -18.28
N MET A 411 -5.95 -25.44 -18.72
CA MET A 411 -4.73 -24.63 -18.72
C MET A 411 -4.30 -24.29 -17.29
N LEU A 412 -5.25 -23.96 -16.40
CA LEU A 412 -5.00 -23.73 -14.98
C LEU A 412 -4.63 -24.99 -14.20
N ASP A 413 -4.97 -26.19 -14.68
CA ASP A 413 -4.54 -27.45 -14.04
C ASP A 413 -3.10 -27.85 -14.45
N SER A 414 -2.45 -27.07 -15.32
CA SER A 414 -1.12 -27.34 -15.84
C SER A 414 -0.04 -26.50 -15.16
N VAL A 415 1.23 -26.74 -15.49
CA VAL A 415 2.38 -25.95 -15.01
C VAL A 415 2.27 -24.44 -15.28
N LEU A 416 1.36 -24.03 -16.16
CA LEU A 416 1.08 -22.63 -16.46
C LEU A 416 0.53 -21.86 -15.25
N VAL A 417 -0.20 -22.52 -14.34
CA VAL A 417 -0.78 -21.88 -13.15
C VAL A 417 0.26 -21.34 -12.18
N VAL A 418 1.49 -21.88 -12.25
CA VAL A 418 2.60 -21.41 -11.45
C VAL A 418 2.94 -19.96 -11.76
N GLY A 419 2.74 -19.48 -13.00
CA GLY A 419 3.02 -18.09 -13.39
C GLY A 419 4.45 -17.83 -13.89
N MET A 420 5.34 -18.83 -13.86
CA MET A 420 6.73 -18.65 -14.30
C MET A 420 6.93 -18.69 -15.82
N LEU A 421 6.01 -19.29 -16.57
CA LEU A 421 6.15 -19.48 -18.01
C LEU A 421 5.54 -18.32 -18.80
N PRO A 422 6.17 -17.87 -19.91
CA PRO A 422 5.69 -16.77 -20.74
C PRO A 422 4.24 -16.92 -21.18
N GLN A 423 3.43 -15.90 -20.87
CA GLN A 423 2.04 -15.80 -21.30
C GLN A 423 1.67 -14.35 -21.58
N ARG A 424 1.02 -14.10 -22.71
CA ARG A 424 0.44 -12.78 -22.98
C ARG A 424 -0.90 -12.69 -22.30
N LEU A 425 -0.99 -11.81 -21.31
CA LEU A 425 -2.21 -11.46 -20.59
C LEU A 425 -2.78 -10.15 -21.13
N TRP A 426 -4.09 -9.98 -20.98
CA TRP A 426 -4.84 -8.78 -21.40
C TRP A 426 -4.66 -8.39 -22.87
N SER A 427 -4.47 -9.37 -23.75
CA SER A 427 -4.42 -9.12 -25.19
C SER A 427 -5.82 -8.96 -25.78
N ASP A 428 -5.98 -8.02 -26.70
CA ASP A 428 -7.16 -7.85 -27.56
C ASP A 428 -6.74 -7.52 -29.00
N ASP A 429 -7.70 -7.25 -29.89
CA ASP A 429 -7.42 -6.95 -31.30
C ASP A 429 -6.56 -5.69 -31.51
N ALA A 430 -6.55 -4.76 -30.55
CA ALA A 430 -5.82 -3.49 -30.59
C ALA A 430 -4.55 -3.50 -29.73
N TYR A 431 -4.37 -4.51 -28.88
CA TYR A 431 -3.30 -4.59 -27.91
C TYR A 431 -2.71 -5.99 -27.79
N GLY A 432 -1.42 -6.13 -28.07
CA GLY A 432 -0.73 -7.42 -28.05
C GLY A 432 -0.55 -8.08 -26.67
N GLY A 433 -1.10 -7.50 -25.61
CA GLY A 433 -0.96 -7.98 -24.23
C GLY A 433 0.45 -7.80 -23.66
N ILE A 434 0.60 -8.15 -22.39
CA ILE A 434 1.88 -8.13 -21.67
C ILE A 434 2.23 -9.51 -21.14
N ASP A 435 3.52 -9.78 -21.04
CA ASP A 435 4.08 -10.94 -20.37
C ASP A 435 4.64 -10.53 -19.01
N ILE A 436 3.92 -10.92 -17.96
CA ILE A 436 4.33 -10.73 -16.57
C ILE A 436 4.90 -12.01 -15.95
N SER A 437 5.18 -13.05 -16.75
CA SER A 437 5.67 -14.30 -16.20
C SER A 437 7.05 -14.15 -15.54
N GLY A 438 7.39 -15.08 -14.64
CA GLY A 438 8.71 -15.12 -14.02
C GLY A 438 9.88 -15.19 -15.03
N LEU A 439 9.66 -15.70 -16.24
CA LEU A 439 10.64 -15.74 -17.34
C LEU A 439 10.59 -14.52 -18.27
N GLY A 440 9.47 -13.81 -18.28
CA GLY A 440 9.15 -12.68 -19.14
C GLY A 440 9.51 -11.35 -18.49
N GLY A 441 8.66 -10.33 -18.68
CA GLY A 441 8.92 -8.98 -18.16
C GLY A 441 9.92 -8.21 -19.02
N GLU A 442 9.68 -8.12 -20.33
CA GLU A 442 10.50 -7.26 -21.19
C GLU A 442 10.29 -5.78 -20.81
N GLU A 443 11.40 -5.02 -20.76
CA GLU A 443 11.36 -3.58 -20.52
C GLU A 443 10.59 -2.87 -21.63
N GLY A 444 9.81 -1.85 -21.28
CA GLY A 444 9.08 -1.03 -22.26
C GLY A 444 7.75 -1.63 -22.72
N GLN A 445 7.32 -2.76 -22.14
CA GLN A 445 5.92 -3.17 -22.19
C GLN A 445 5.04 -2.04 -21.66
N LEU A 446 3.87 -1.84 -22.24
CA LEU A 446 2.95 -0.79 -21.80
C LEU A 446 1.95 -1.36 -20.78
N SER A 447 1.41 -0.53 -19.90
CA SER A 447 0.30 -0.93 -19.05
C SER A 447 -0.90 -1.36 -19.90
N PRO A 448 -1.64 -2.42 -19.53
CA PRO A 448 -2.82 -2.86 -20.30
C PRO A 448 -3.86 -1.74 -20.40
N ASP A 449 -4.14 -1.13 -19.25
CA ASP A 449 -5.05 -0.01 -19.12
C ASP A 449 -4.34 1.34 -19.24
N ARG A 450 -5.10 2.36 -19.64
CA ARG A 450 -4.64 3.74 -19.58
C ARG A 450 -4.83 4.25 -18.15
N LEU A 451 -3.72 4.34 -17.43
CA LEU A 451 -3.67 4.82 -16.07
C LEU A 451 -3.76 6.35 -16.04
N PRO A 452 -4.40 6.94 -15.02
CA PRO A 452 -4.39 8.37 -14.82
C PRO A 452 -3.01 8.80 -14.33
N MET A 453 -2.31 9.57 -15.17
CA MET A 453 -0.98 10.11 -14.91
C MET A 453 -1.06 11.63 -14.75
N PRO A 454 -0.31 12.22 -13.81
CA PRO A 454 -0.23 13.66 -13.70
C PRO A 454 0.47 14.25 -14.94
N ASP A 455 -0.03 15.39 -15.41
CA ASP A 455 0.47 16.19 -16.52
C ASP A 455 0.57 17.65 -16.05
N ALA A 456 1.51 18.41 -16.60
CA ALA A 456 1.84 19.77 -16.16
C ALA A 456 2.09 19.91 -14.65
N VAL A 457 2.81 18.94 -14.07
CA VAL A 457 3.21 18.92 -12.64
C VAL A 457 3.92 20.21 -12.26
N GLY A 458 3.62 20.76 -11.08
CA GLY A 458 4.21 22.00 -10.58
C GLY A 458 3.59 23.28 -11.15
N THR A 459 2.45 23.20 -11.83
CA THR A 459 1.76 24.35 -12.43
C THR A 459 0.29 24.39 -12.06
N ASP A 460 -0.36 25.55 -12.14
CA ASP A 460 -1.81 25.67 -11.92
C ASP A 460 -2.67 25.02 -13.02
N GLU A 461 -2.05 24.55 -14.10
CA GLU A 461 -2.68 23.76 -15.17
C GLU A 461 -2.57 22.24 -14.96
N MET A 462 -2.03 21.80 -13.81
CA MET A 462 -1.86 20.40 -13.47
C MET A 462 -3.19 19.63 -13.62
N ARG A 463 -3.11 18.44 -14.21
CA ARG A 463 -4.27 17.59 -14.51
C ARG A 463 -3.89 16.12 -14.61
N TYR A 464 -4.87 15.24 -14.45
CA TYR A 464 -4.67 13.82 -14.75
C TYR A 464 -5.07 13.50 -16.19
N VAL A 465 -4.13 12.95 -16.97
CA VAL A 465 -4.36 12.45 -18.31
C VAL A 465 -4.31 10.92 -18.32
N ARG A 466 -5.12 10.27 -19.15
CA ARG A 466 -5.12 8.80 -19.27
C ARG A 466 -4.10 8.36 -20.32
N ALA A 467 -3.00 7.79 -19.86
CA ALA A 467 -1.92 7.29 -20.71
C ALA A 467 -1.56 5.84 -20.36
N ARG A 468 -1.06 5.08 -21.35
CA ARG A 468 -0.39 3.82 -21.04
C ARG A 468 1.04 4.13 -20.62
N THR A 469 1.49 3.53 -19.53
CA THR A 469 2.83 3.77 -18.99
C THR A 469 3.74 2.60 -19.30
N PRO A 470 5.02 2.84 -19.61
CA PRO A 470 6.01 1.77 -19.64
C PRO A 470 6.06 1.07 -18.29
N LEU A 471 6.06 -0.25 -18.30
CA LEU A 471 6.33 -1.10 -17.15
C LEU A 471 7.84 -1.18 -16.96
N ALA A 472 8.27 -1.07 -15.70
CA ALA A 472 9.67 -1.20 -15.34
C ALA A 472 10.15 -2.64 -15.59
N ALA A 473 11.46 -2.79 -15.82
CA ALA A 473 12.09 -4.10 -15.78
C ALA A 473 12.24 -4.56 -14.33
N GLU A 474 12.04 -5.85 -14.11
CA GLU A 474 12.23 -6.47 -12.80
C GLU A 474 13.55 -7.23 -12.68
N ALA A 475 13.89 -7.61 -11.46
CA ALA A 475 15.08 -8.37 -11.13
C ALA A 475 15.02 -9.86 -11.53
N ASN A 476 14.04 -10.32 -12.30
CA ASN A 476 13.79 -11.74 -12.55
C ASN A 476 14.68 -12.39 -13.61
N ARG A 477 15.36 -11.59 -14.45
CA ARG A 477 16.12 -12.09 -15.60
C ARG A 477 17.64 -12.08 -15.35
N PRO A 478 18.37 -13.15 -15.72
CA PRO A 478 19.81 -13.22 -15.54
C PRO A 478 20.54 -12.39 -16.61
N MET A 479 21.40 -11.46 -16.20
CA MET A 479 22.21 -10.68 -17.15
C MET A 479 23.58 -11.32 -17.42
N LEU A 480 24.13 -11.23 -18.62
CA LEU A 480 25.51 -11.60 -18.97
C LEU A 480 26.24 -10.39 -19.57
N GLY A 481 27.03 -9.69 -18.75
CA GLY A 481 27.48 -8.35 -19.10
C GLY A 481 26.28 -7.39 -19.10
N ASP A 482 26.14 -6.58 -20.15
CA ASP A 482 25.01 -5.64 -20.32
C ASP A 482 23.83 -6.25 -21.09
N VAL A 483 23.85 -7.57 -21.34
CA VAL A 483 22.83 -8.28 -22.12
C VAL A 483 21.97 -9.12 -21.19
N VAL A 484 20.65 -8.92 -21.25
CA VAL A 484 19.64 -9.68 -20.50
C VAL A 484 19.30 -11.01 -21.19
#